data_AF-A0A6P0IWY2-F1
#
_entry.id   AF-A0A6P0IWY2-F1
#
_cell.length_a   1.000
_cell.length_b   1.000
_cell.length_c   1.000
_cell.angle_alpha   90.00
_cell.angle_beta   90.00
_cell.angle_gamma   90.00
#
_symmetry.space_group_name_H-M   'P 1'
#
loop_
_entity.id
_entity.type
_entity.pdbx_description
1 polymer ?
#
loop_
_entity_poly.entity_id
_entity_poly.type
_entity_poly.pdbx_seq_one_letter_code
_entity_poly.pdbx_strand_id
1 'polypeptide(L)'
;MLPFLLNFTLAQATPAPTPQVEIVQLQEIRPLPGQLDNVPVFNSNSPELVQTEGILLSTFPPFDKANPGAHLNFPFQGRFDIFAHHVAKAATLDDLRTLYLGIILHNPGKEPVTVDIIEAASYLSQPDAPFIELPSQVDNSSGRVYAGPGSRV
;
A
#
# COMPACT_ATOMS: atom_id res chain seq x y z
N MET A 1 -14.34 -68.77 -43.07
CA MET A 1 -15.52 -68.28 -42.33
C MET A 1 -15.00 -67.61 -41.08
N LEU A 2 -15.20 -66.29 -40.99
CA LEU A 2 -14.53 -65.36 -40.08
C LEU A 2 -15.02 -65.50 -38.61
N PRO A 3 -14.29 -64.93 -37.64
CA PRO A 3 -14.97 -64.09 -36.67
C PRO A 3 -14.35 -62.69 -36.68
N PHE A 4 -15.19 -61.71 -37.02
CA PHE A 4 -14.95 -60.29 -36.77
C PHE A 4 -14.99 -60.10 -35.24
N LEU A 5 -13.86 -59.76 -34.63
CA LEU A 5 -13.83 -59.33 -33.23
C LEU A 5 -14.31 -57.88 -33.18
N LEU A 6 -15.50 -57.67 -32.63
CA LEU A 6 -16.06 -56.36 -32.31
C LEU A 6 -15.24 -55.73 -31.18
N ASN A 7 -14.39 -54.76 -31.52
CA ASN A 7 -13.77 -53.87 -30.54
C ASN A 7 -14.82 -52.90 -30.02
N PHE A 8 -15.32 -53.12 -28.81
CA PHE A 8 -16.12 -52.14 -28.09
C PHE A 8 -15.18 -51.08 -27.49
N THR A 9 -15.19 -49.88 -28.05
CA THR A 9 -14.64 -48.69 -27.39
C THR A 9 -15.62 -48.22 -26.31
N LEU A 10 -15.30 -48.48 -25.04
CA LEU A 10 -15.99 -47.83 -23.94
C LEU A 10 -15.58 -46.35 -23.92
N ALA A 11 -16.52 -45.46 -24.25
CA ALA A 11 -16.36 -44.03 -24.01
C ALA A 11 -16.33 -43.80 -22.49
N GLN A 12 -15.17 -43.40 -21.97
CA GLN A 12 -15.05 -43.01 -20.57
C GLN A 12 -15.74 -41.66 -20.39
N ALA A 13 -16.86 -41.64 -19.67
CA ALA A 13 -17.59 -40.40 -19.39
C ALA A 13 -16.69 -39.48 -18.54
N THR A 14 -16.42 -38.27 -19.02
CA THR A 14 -15.71 -37.25 -18.25
C THR A 14 -16.56 -36.95 -17.01
N PRO A 15 -16.02 -37.08 -15.78
CA PRO A 15 -16.78 -36.75 -14.59
C PRO A 15 -17.26 -35.30 -14.67
N ALA A 16 -18.55 -35.09 -14.43
CA ALA A 16 -19.14 -33.76 -14.43
C ALA A 16 -18.38 -32.88 -13.41
N PRO A 17 -18.02 -31.64 -13.75
CA PRO A 17 -17.36 -30.74 -12.81
C PRO A 17 -18.25 -30.59 -11.58
N THR A 18 -17.65 -30.76 -10.41
CA THR A 18 -18.34 -30.59 -9.13
C THR A 18 -18.97 -29.19 -9.09
N PRO A 19 -20.26 -29.05 -8.75
CA PRO A 19 -20.89 -27.74 -8.64
C PRO A 19 -20.08 -26.88 -7.66
N GLN A 20 -19.64 -25.70 -8.10
CA GLN A 20 -19.03 -24.75 -7.19
C GLN A 20 -20.13 -24.27 -6.23
N VAL A 21 -20.01 -24.64 -4.96
CA VAL A 21 -20.92 -24.20 -3.91
C VAL A 21 -20.39 -22.89 -3.37
N GLU A 22 -21.18 -21.82 -3.48
CA GLU A 22 -20.90 -20.56 -2.81
C GLU A 22 -21.03 -20.76 -1.30
N ILE A 23 -19.96 -20.49 -0.55
CA ILE A 23 -19.97 -20.49 0.91
C ILE A 23 -20.05 -19.04 1.38
N VAL A 24 -21.25 -18.62 1.79
CA VAL A 24 -21.45 -17.30 2.42
C VAL A 24 -21.34 -17.46 3.93
N GLN A 25 -20.27 -16.90 4.52
CA GLN A 25 -20.08 -16.87 5.96
C GLN A 25 -20.29 -15.45 6.48
N LEU A 26 -21.34 -15.24 7.27
CA LEU A 26 -21.60 -13.94 7.88
C LEU A 26 -20.56 -13.70 8.99
N GLN A 27 -19.82 -12.59 8.88
CA GLN A 27 -18.86 -12.17 9.91
C GLN A 27 -19.42 -10.99 10.69
N GLU A 28 -19.18 -10.99 12.00
CA GLU A 28 -19.47 -9.84 12.84
C GLU A 28 -18.33 -8.81 12.70
N ILE A 29 -18.64 -7.62 12.18
CA ILE A 29 -17.70 -6.50 12.16
C ILE A 29 -17.84 -5.78 13.50
N ARG A 30 -16.83 -5.89 14.36
CA ARG A 30 -16.77 -5.15 15.61
C ARG A 30 -15.89 -3.91 15.44
N PRO A 31 -16.29 -2.75 15.99
CA PRO A 31 -15.42 -1.59 15.99
C PRO A 31 -14.18 -1.89 16.83
N LEU A 32 -13.03 -1.36 16.42
CA LEU A 32 -11.86 -1.35 17.28
C LEU A 32 -12.16 -0.47 18.51
N PRO A 33 -11.79 -0.89 19.73
CA PRO A 33 -11.93 -0.03 20.90
C PRO A 33 -11.04 1.21 20.72
N GLY A 34 -11.57 2.39 21.02
CA GLY A 34 -10.84 3.66 20.94
C GLY A 34 -11.43 4.64 19.93
N GLN A 35 -10.63 5.64 19.58
CA GLN A 35 -10.97 6.69 18.61
C GLN A 35 -9.75 6.96 17.73
N LEU A 36 -9.98 7.51 16.53
CA LEU A 36 -8.90 8.00 15.70
C LEU A 36 -8.18 9.17 16.40
N ASP A 37 -6.88 9.29 16.17
CA ASP A 37 -6.15 10.49 16.55
C ASP A 37 -6.69 11.69 15.74
N ASN A 38 -6.65 12.87 16.35
CA ASN A 38 -7.05 14.13 15.73
C ASN A 38 -5.85 14.89 15.15
N VAL A 39 -4.63 14.36 15.29
CA VAL A 39 -3.43 14.91 14.65
C VAL A 39 -3.50 14.67 13.14
N PRO A 40 -3.46 15.73 12.31
CA PRO A 40 -3.43 15.57 10.86
C PRO A 40 -2.15 14.85 10.40
N VAL A 41 -2.30 13.91 9.47
CA VAL A 41 -1.18 13.19 8.86
C VAL A 41 -1.13 13.51 7.37
N PHE A 42 -0.02 14.06 6.90
CA PHE A 42 0.30 14.11 5.47
C PHE A 42 0.67 12.69 5.03
N ASN A 43 -0.31 11.95 4.48
CA ASN A 43 -0.16 10.54 4.11
C ASN A 43 0.01 10.38 2.60
N SER A 44 1.24 10.14 2.16
CA SER A 44 1.60 9.88 0.77
C SER A 44 1.91 8.39 0.57
N ASN A 45 0.94 7.64 0.06
CA ASN A 45 1.11 6.22 -0.31
C ASN A 45 0.52 5.90 -1.69
N SER A 46 0.14 6.93 -2.46
CA SER A 46 -0.53 6.80 -3.76
C SER A 46 0.06 7.81 -4.76
N PRO A 47 0.57 7.36 -5.92
CA PRO A 47 0.74 5.96 -6.31
C PRO A 47 1.77 5.24 -5.44
N GLU A 48 1.54 3.97 -5.12
CA GLU A 48 2.51 3.16 -4.37
C GLU A 48 3.79 2.99 -5.19
N LEU A 49 3.66 2.72 -6.50
CA LEU A 49 4.79 2.63 -7.41
C LEU A 49 5.08 3.96 -8.10
N VAL A 50 6.28 4.51 -7.90
CA VAL A 50 6.72 5.76 -8.52
C VAL A 50 7.65 5.46 -9.69
N GLN A 51 7.23 5.83 -10.90
CA GLN A 51 7.94 5.52 -12.14
C GLN A 51 8.57 6.75 -12.81
N THR A 52 8.00 7.92 -12.55
CA THR A 52 8.41 9.22 -13.07
C THR A 52 8.47 10.24 -11.93
N GLU A 53 9.23 11.31 -12.13
CA GLU A 53 9.27 12.46 -11.23
C GLU A 53 7.93 13.20 -11.19
N GLY A 54 7.69 13.93 -10.10
CA GLY A 54 6.50 14.76 -9.95
C GLY A 54 6.12 15.00 -8.49
N ILE A 55 4.96 15.62 -8.31
CA ILE A 55 4.35 15.84 -7.00
C ILE A 55 3.44 14.66 -6.71
N LEU A 56 3.74 13.91 -5.65
CA LEU A 56 2.96 12.73 -5.23
C LEU A 56 1.70 13.13 -4.45
N LEU A 57 1.82 14.15 -3.60
CA LEU A 57 0.73 14.71 -2.83
C LEU A 57 0.98 16.21 -2.62
N SER A 58 -0.07 17.02 -2.69
CA SER A 58 0.01 18.44 -2.37
C SER A 58 -1.19 18.88 -1.56
N THR A 59 -0.92 19.68 -0.53
CA THR A 59 -1.95 20.41 0.23
C THR A 59 -1.96 21.91 -0.04
N PHE A 60 -1.15 22.39 -0.99
CA PHE A 60 -1.12 23.81 -1.36
C PHE A 60 -2.48 24.29 -1.90
N PRO A 61 -2.73 25.60 -1.92
CA PRO A 61 -3.91 26.14 -2.59
C PRO A 61 -3.91 25.82 -4.09
N PRO A 62 -5.09 25.52 -4.68
CA PRO A 62 -5.21 25.11 -6.07
C PRO A 62 -5.06 26.28 -7.06
N PHE A 63 -5.11 27.52 -6.57
CA PHE A 63 -4.98 28.73 -7.37
C PHE A 63 -3.60 28.81 -8.04
N ASP A 64 -3.59 29.22 -9.31
CA ASP A 64 -2.40 29.28 -10.18
C ASP A 64 -1.62 27.97 -10.31
N LYS A 65 -2.27 26.82 -10.15
CA LYS A 65 -1.66 25.50 -10.39
C LYS A 65 -2.12 24.93 -11.72
N ALA A 66 -1.21 24.22 -12.41
CA ALA A 66 -1.50 23.60 -13.70
C ALA A 66 -2.62 22.54 -13.60
N ASN A 67 -2.72 21.84 -12.46
CA ASN A 67 -3.80 20.89 -12.18
C ASN A 67 -4.44 21.21 -10.82
N PRO A 68 -5.39 22.16 -10.75
CA PRO A 68 -6.01 22.59 -9.49
C PRO A 68 -6.61 21.45 -8.66
N GLY A 69 -7.17 20.42 -9.32
CA GLY A 69 -7.80 19.27 -8.65
C GLY A 69 -6.82 18.33 -7.94
N ALA A 70 -5.51 18.44 -8.22
CA ALA A 70 -4.48 17.64 -7.58
C ALA A 70 -4.01 18.22 -6.23
N HIS A 71 -4.57 19.35 -5.78
CA HIS A 71 -4.16 20.02 -4.55
C HIS A 71 -5.28 20.04 -3.52
N LEU A 72 -5.04 19.45 -2.35
CA LEU A 72 -6.05 19.26 -1.30
C LEU A 72 -6.46 20.54 -0.56
N ASN A 73 -5.75 21.65 -0.77
CA ASN A 73 -6.02 22.94 -0.12
C ASN A 73 -6.17 22.83 1.41
N PHE A 74 -5.21 22.17 2.06
CA PHE A 74 -5.26 21.88 3.49
C PHE A 74 -4.03 22.46 4.22
N PRO A 75 -4.19 23.53 5.02
CA PRO A 75 -3.08 24.08 5.79
C PRO A 75 -2.86 23.26 7.08
N PHE A 76 -1.63 22.87 7.35
CA PHE A 76 -1.25 22.28 8.63
C PHE A 76 -0.99 23.38 9.66
N GLN A 77 -1.55 23.22 10.86
CA GLN A 77 -1.40 24.14 11.98
C GLN A 77 -1.14 23.34 13.26
N GLY A 78 -0.16 23.77 14.05
CA GLY A 78 0.25 23.04 15.25
C GLY A 78 0.96 21.72 14.91
N ARG A 79 0.71 20.67 15.70
CA ARG A 79 1.30 19.34 15.50
C ARG A 79 0.65 18.64 14.31
N PHE A 80 1.49 18.11 13.42
CA PHE A 80 1.09 17.24 12.33
C PHE A 80 2.20 16.20 12.11
N ASP A 81 1.83 15.07 11.53
CA ASP A 81 2.79 14.02 11.18
C ASP A 81 2.91 13.90 9.66
N ILE A 82 4.03 13.36 9.19
CA ILE A 82 4.26 13.06 7.78
C ILE A 82 4.52 11.56 7.65
N PHE A 83 3.79 10.92 6.75
CA PHE A 83 4.01 9.54 6.35
C PHE A 83 4.17 9.47 4.84
N ALA A 84 5.26 8.87 4.38
CA ALA A 84 5.49 8.60 2.97
C ALA A 84 5.96 7.16 2.80
N HIS A 85 5.31 6.42 1.91
CA HIS A 85 5.70 5.08 1.50
C HIS A 85 5.56 4.98 -0.01
N HIS A 86 6.66 4.65 -0.69
CA HIS A 86 6.66 4.46 -2.13
C HIS A 86 7.70 3.41 -2.51
N VAL A 87 7.40 2.67 -3.58
CA VAL A 87 8.29 1.68 -4.19
C VAL A 87 8.91 2.30 -5.44
N ALA A 88 10.24 2.25 -5.50
CA ALA A 88 10.99 2.50 -6.72
C ALA A 88 11.29 1.15 -7.37
N LYS A 89 10.53 0.79 -8.41
CA LYS A 89 10.76 -0.45 -9.17
C LYS A 89 11.50 -0.11 -10.45
N ALA A 90 12.71 -0.65 -10.57
CA ALA A 90 13.48 -0.63 -11.80
C ALA A 90 12.67 -1.29 -12.93
N ALA A 91 12.56 -0.61 -14.08
CA ALA A 91 11.85 -1.16 -15.24
C ALA A 91 12.65 -2.31 -15.89
N THR A 92 13.98 -2.26 -15.79
CA THR A 92 14.94 -3.24 -16.29
C THR A 92 16.08 -3.43 -15.28
N LEU A 93 16.90 -4.47 -15.43
CA LEU A 93 18.00 -4.75 -14.47
C LEU A 93 19.09 -3.67 -14.45
N ASP A 94 19.22 -2.91 -15.54
CA ASP A 94 20.15 -1.82 -15.76
C ASP A 94 19.55 -0.43 -15.41
N ASP A 95 18.29 -0.38 -14.99
CA ASP A 95 17.66 0.85 -14.46
C ASP A 95 18.14 1.10 -13.03
N LEU A 96 19.24 1.86 -12.92
CA LEU A 96 19.88 2.24 -11.66
C LEU A 96 19.34 3.55 -11.06
N ARG A 97 18.15 4.01 -11.49
CA ARG A 97 17.57 5.26 -10.98
C ARG A 97 17.26 5.14 -9.50
N THR A 98 17.63 6.18 -8.76
CA THR A 98 17.30 6.34 -7.34
C THR A 98 16.08 7.24 -7.20
N LEU A 99 15.10 6.81 -6.39
CA LEU A 99 14.00 7.68 -6.00
C LEU A 99 14.45 8.62 -4.90
N TYR A 100 14.32 9.92 -5.14
CA TYR A 100 14.47 10.96 -4.13
C TYR A 100 13.10 11.44 -3.70
N LEU A 101 12.84 11.42 -2.39
CA LEU A 101 11.63 11.97 -1.80
C LEU A 101 11.98 13.24 -1.03
N GLY A 102 11.21 14.30 -1.27
CA GLY A 102 11.40 15.60 -0.63
C GLY A 102 10.05 16.17 -0.20
N ILE A 103 10.08 16.89 0.92
CA ILE A 103 8.92 17.64 1.41
C ILE A 103 9.21 19.13 1.22
N ILE A 104 8.28 19.83 0.58
CA ILE A 104 8.34 21.28 0.40
C ILE A 104 7.30 21.90 1.32
N LEU A 105 7.76 22.82 2.17
CA LEU A 105 6.89 23.59 3.05
C LEU A 105 6.72 25.00 2.51
N HIS A 106 5.50 25.52 2.63
CA HIS A 106 5.18 26.89 2.30
C HIS A 106 4.44 27.52 3.48
N ASN A 107 4.95 28.66 3.96
CA ASN A 107 4.25 29.51 4.90
C ASN A 107 3.46 30.57 4.11
N PRO A 108 2.11 30.48 4.05
CA PRO A 108 1.29 31.50 3.37
C PRO A 108 1.12 32.78 4.21
N GLY A 109 1.56 32.78 5.47
CA GLY A 109 1.49 33.91 6.38
C GLY A 109 2.59 34.94 6.14
N LYS A 110 2.42 36.10 6.80
CA LYS A 110 3.42 37.19 6.78
C LYS A 110 4.44 37.07 7.90
N GLU A 111 4.09 36.36 8.97
CA GLU A 111 4.96 36.13 10.11
C GLU A 111 5.83 34.90 9.88
N PRO A 112 7.12 34.93 10.25
CA PRO A 112 7.98 33.75 10.23
C PRO A 112 7.40 32.60 11.05
N VAL A 113 7.55 31.38 10.56
CA VAL A 113 7.14 30.15 11.25
C VAL A 113 8.36 29.25 11.37
N THR A 114 8.53 28.65 12.54
CA THR A 114 9.52 27.60 12.79
C THR A 114 8.84 26.24 12.73
N VAL A 115 9.49 25.28 12.07
CA VAL A 115 9.05 23.88 12.04
C VAL A 115 10.10 23.05 12.76
N ASP A 116 9.69 22.45 13.87
CA ASP A 116 10.54 21.58 14.67
C ASP A 116 10.32 20.12 14.28
N ILE A 117 11.41 19.39 14.02
CA ILE A 117 11.37 17.95 13.80
C ILE A 117 11.54 17.28 15.16
N ILE A 118 10.44 16.79 15.73
CA ILE A 118 10.42 16.16 17.05
C ILE A 118 11.00 14.74 16.96
N GLU A 119 10.52 13.96 15.99
CA GLU A 119 10.96 12.59 15.73
C GLU A 119 10.95 12.33 14.22
N ALA A 120 11.87 11.48 13.76
CA ALA A 120 11.93 11.05 12.37
C ALA A 120 12.59 9.67 12.26
N ALA A 121 12.11 8.87 11.33
CA ALA A 121 12.72 7.60 10.96
C ALA A 121 12.53 7.36 9.45
N SER A 122 13.50 6.69 8.83
CA SER A 122 13.45 6.27 7.44
C SER A 122 14.16 4.94 7.30
N TYR A 123 13.62 4.06 6.47
CA TYR A 123 14.11 2.70 6.26
C TYR A 123 13.95 2.32 4.80
N LEU A 124 14.96 1.67 4.24
CA LEU A 124 14.84 1.01 2.94
C LEU A 124 14.38 -0.43 3.14
N SER A 125 13.59 -0.97 2.20
CA SER A 125 13.19 -2.39 2.28
C SER A 125 14.41 -3.32 2.29
N GLN A 126 15.48 -2.97 1.58
CA GLN A 126 16.76 -3.65 1.71
C GLN A 126 17.88 -2.62 1.94
N PRO A 127 18.74 -2.84 2.95
CA PRO A 127 18.78 -3.98 3.87
C PRO A 127 17.90 -3.81 5.13
N ASP A 128 17.26 -2.66 5.36
CA ASP A 128 16.82 -2.26 6.70
C ASP A 128 15.49 -2.91 7.15
N ALA A 129 14.54 -3.12 6.24
CA ALA A 129 13.20 -3.65 6.54
C ALA A 129 12.73 -4.68 5.50
N PRO A 130 13.37 -5.87 5.44
CA PRO A 130 13.05 -6.88 4.44
C PRO A 130 11.66 -7.49 4.65
N PHE A 131 11.03 -7.90 3.54
CA PHE A 131 9.85 -8.75 3.60
C PHE A 131 10.23 -10.10 4.19
N ILE A 132 9.56 -10.48 5.26
CA ILE A 132 9.72 -11.78 5.92
C ILE A 132 8.37 -12.49 5.96
N GLU A 133 8.40 -13.81 5.84
CA GLU A 133 7.22 -14.63 6.01
C GLU A 133 6.84 -14.67 7.51
N LEU A 134 5.58 -14.37 7.81
CA LEU A 134 5.03 -14.47 9.17
C LEU A 134 3.88 -15.48 9.18
N PRO A 135 3.78 -16.34 10.22
CA PRO A 135 2.64 -17.23 10.40
C PRO A 135 1.31 -16.48 10.33
N SER A 136 0.23 -17.15 9.91
CA SER A 136 -1.09 -16.53 9.75
C SER A 136 -1.57 -15.79 11.00
N GLN A 137 -1.21 -16.30 12.18
CA GLN A 137 -1.44 -15.68 13.48
C GLN A 137 -0.18 -15.81 14.33
N VAL A 138 0.16 -14.75 15.05
CA VAL A 138 1.30 -14.70 15.97
C VAL A 138 0.85 -13.97 17.22
N ASP A 139 1.15 -14.51 18.41
CA ASP A 139 0.94 -13.77 19.66
C ASP A 139 1.88 -12.55 19.71
N ASN A 140 1.32 -11.38 19.99
CA ASN A 140 2.06 -10.13 20.09
C ASN A 140 1.95 -9.48 21.48
N SER A 141 1.85 -10.29 22.52
CA SER A 141 1.77 -9.85 23.92
C SER A 141 2.90 -8.90 24.35
N SER A 142 4.10 -8.99 23.74
CA SER A 142 5.22 -8.06 24.00
C SER A 142 5.29 -6.87 23.03
N GLY A 143 4.38 -6.74 22.07
CA GLY A 143 4.37 -5.65 21.09
C GLY A 143 5.59 -5.60 20.16
N ARG A 144 6.22 -6.75 19.87
CA ARG A 144 7.46 -6.89 19.07
C ARG A 144 7.24 -7.53 17.70
N VAL A 145 6.02 -7.95 17.40
CA VAL A 145 5.62 -8.45 16.09
C VAL A 145 4.99 -7.29 15.34
N TYR A 146 5.56 -6.96 14.19
CA TYR A 146 5.09 -5.88 13.33
C TYR A 146 4.83 -6.44 11.94
N ALA A 147 3.70 -6.09 11.37
CA ALA A 147 3.40 -6.33 9.96
C ALA A 147 3.01 -4.97 9.36
N GLY A 148 3.79 -4.51 8.39
CA GLY A 148 3.42 -3.35 7.59
C GLY A 148 2.26 -3.68 6.64
N PRO A 149 1.71 -2.68 5.93
CA PRO A 149 0.65 -2.89 4.94
C PRO A 149 1.12 -3.65 3.69
N GLY A 150 2.41 -3.99 3.60
CA GLY A 150 2.97 -4.73 2.47
C GLY A 150 2.44 -6.16 2.37
N SER A 151 2.49 -6.71 1.15
CA SER A 151 2.09 -8.09 0.88
C SER A 151 2.74 -9.07 1.85
N ARG A 152 1.93 -10.00 2.37
CA ARG A 152 2.45 -11.26 2.90
C ARG A 152 3.06 -11.99 1.71
N VAL A 153 4.36 -12.23 1.74
CA VAL A 153 5.05 -13.11 0.79
C VAL A 153 4.68 -14.56 1.04
#